data_AF-A0A0S1Y7P0-F1
#
_entry.id   AF-A0A0S1Y7P0-F1
#
_cell.length_a   1.000
_cell.length_b   1.000
_cell.length_c   1.000
_cell.angle_alpha   90.00
_cell.angle_beta   90.00
_cell.angle_gamma   90.00
#
_symmetry.space_group_name_H-M   'P 1'
#
loop_
_entity.id
_entity.type
_entity.pdbx_description
1 polymer ?
#
loop_
_entity_poly.entity_id
_entity_poly.type
_entity_poly.pdbx_seq_one_letter_code
_entity_poly.pdbx_strand_id
1 'polypeptide(L)'
;MVSTEREDLHSQRNRWLTQQLGTWQTEWHGIFDEDSALRDDEEYARPDKLPEDVDTDHRLIFGLVQATPQTWRNCFALFPRGKEMLARFSSFMNEDIRLSEAQARALLQELGAHIDNAGLNLHEPVDWTDVTLVDRHAPDGSQALSRAGRIAELFEDDLFTENTLEELPALAARLFLTEPLYAAAGNFYELRDWVTGPLLNPRLDAICRTTYQLWRGGWQPFLADRGVILAYGHRP
;
A
#
# COMPACT_ATOMS: atom_id res chain seq x y z
N MET A 1 26.43 9.02 27.09
CA MET A 1 25.86 7.71 27.47
C MET A 1 24.52 7.41 26.81
N VAL A 2 23.74 8.40 26.32
CA VAL A 2 22.46 8.17 25.62
C VAL A 2 22.61 7.64 24.17
N SER A 3 23.76 7.90 23.51
CA SER A 3 24.01 7.50 22.11
C SER A 3 24.09 5.98 21.92
N THR A 4 24.74 5.28 22.85
CA THR A 4 25.05 3.85 22.71
C THR A 4 23.84 2.94 22.94
N GLU A 5 22.93 3.31 23.84
CA GLU A 5 21.68 2.57 24.08
C GLU A 5 20.67 2.77 22.93
N ARG A 6 20.63 3.96 22.34
CA ARG A 6 19.76 4.27 21.19
C ARG A 6 20.22 3.56 19.90
N GLU A 7 21.53 3.51 19.66
CA GLU A 7 22.13 2.73 18.57
C GLU A 7 21.86 1.22 18.70
N ASP A 8 21.84 0.70 19.94
CA ASP A 8 21.56 -0.71 20.21
C ASP A 8 20.08 -1.07 19.93
N LEU A 9 19.13 -0.24 20.37
CA LEU A 9 17.69 -0.46 20.12
C LEU A 9 17.34 -0.40 18.62
N HIS A 10 17.88 0.57 17.88
CA HIS A 10 17.66 0.68 16.44
C HIS A 10 18.21 -0.56 15.69
N SER A 11 19.39 -1.02 16.09
CA SER A 11 20.01 -2.23 15.52
C SER A 11 19.22 -3.49 15.85
N GLN A 12 18.70 -3.62 17.07
CA GLN A 12 17.83 -4.73 17.46
C GLN A 12 16.54 -4.76 16.65
N ARG A 13 15.89 -3.61 16.47
CA ARG A 13 14.69 -3.46 15.64
C ARG A 13 14.94 -3.91 14.19
N ASN A 14 15.98 -3.39 13.55
CA ASN A 14 16.27 -3.70 12.15
C ASN A 14 16.62 -5.20 11.97
N ARG A 15 17.33 -5.80 12.93
CA ARG A 15 17.57 -7.26 12.95
C ARG A 15 16.28 -8.05 13.05
N TRP A 16 15.37 -7.66 13.94
CA TRP A 16 14.09 -8.31 14.09
C TRP A 16 13.25 -8.21 12.81
N LEU A 17 13.16 -7.01 12.21
CA LEU A 17 12.47 -6.80 10.94
C LEU A 17 13.04 -7.70 9.85
N THR A 18 14.36 -7.68 9.65
CA THR A 18 15.04 -8.50 8.64
C THR A 18 14.75 -10.00 8.84
N GLN A 19 14.82 -10.48 10.08
CA GLN A 19 14.53 -11.88 10.42
C GLN A 19 13.06 -12.24 10.13
N GLN A 20 12.13 -11.35 10.49
CA GLN A 20 10.71 -11.59 10.28
C GLN A 20 10.34 -11.61 8.79
N LEU A 21 10.89 -10.68 8.00
CA LEU A 21 10.71 -10.66 6.55
C LEU A 21 11.22 -11.95 5.89
N GLY A 22 12.42 -12.42 6.25
CA GLY A 22 12.97 -13.69 5.74
C GLY A 22 12.17 -14.92 6.17
N THR A 23 11.57 -14.89 7.37
CA THR A 23 10.68 -15.96 7.85
C THR A 23 9.43 -16.03 6.99
N TRP A 24 8.74 -14.90 6.78
CA TRP A 24 7.55 -14.85 5.93
C TRP A 24 7.86 -15.15 4.46
N GLN A 25 9.02 -14.73 3.94
CA GLN A 25 9.48 -15.11 2.61
C GLN A 25 9.52 -16.63 2.48
N THR A 26 10.18 -17.30 3.42
CA THR A 26 10.29 -18.77 3.42
C THR A 26 8.92 -19.45 3.53
N GLU A 27 8.05 -18.97 4.41
CA GLU A 27 6.70 -19.52 4.61
C GLU A 27 5.81 -19.32 3.38
N TRP A 28 5.83 -18.15 2.75
CA TRP A 28 5.07 -17.89 1.53
C TRP A 28 5.52 -18.78 0.38
N HIS A 29 6.83 -18.97 0.19
CA HIS A 29 7.32 -19.93 -0.80
C HIS A 29 6.85 -21.36 -0.51
N GLY A 30 6.84 -21.77 0.77
CA GLY A 30 6.27 -23.07 1.16
C GLY A 30 4.78 -23.20 0.83
N ILE A 31 4.01 -22.15 1.08
CA ILE A 31 2.58 -22.08 0.73
C ILE A 31 2.38 -22.10 -0.81
N PHE A 32 3.23 -21.41 -1.56
CA PHE A 32 3.19 -21.39 -3.03
C PHE A 32 3.57 -22.74 -3.65
N ASP A 33 4.41 -23.54 -3.00
CA ASP A 33 4.75 -24.89 -3.46
C ASP A 33 3.55 -25.86 -3.39
N GLU A 34 2.56 -25.56 -2.53
CA GLU A 34 1.32 -26.32 -2.43
C GLU A 34 0.27 -25.90 -3.48
N ASP A 35 0.45 -24.74 -4.12
CA ASP A 35 -0.44 -24.23 -5.15
C ASP A 35 -0.03 -24.74 -6.53
N SER A 36 -0.84 -25.62 -7.12
CA SER A 36 -0.58 -26.14 -8.47
C SER A 36 -0.52 -25.05 -9.54
N ALA A 37 -1.26 -23.94 -9.38
CA ALA A 37 -1.24 -22.85 -10.36
C ALA A 37 0.12 -22.15 -10.43
N LEU A 38 0.85 -22.12 -9.31
CA LEU A 38 2.19 -21.52 -9.24
C LEU A 38 3.29 -22.54 -9.47
N ARG A 39 3.14 -23.75 -8.91
CA ARG A 39 4.15 -24.80 -8.99
C ARG A 39 4.35 -25.32 -10.42
N ASP A 40 3.27 -25.40 -11.19
CA ASP A 40 3.29 -25.98 -12.54
C ASP A 40 3.61 -24.90 -13.61
N ASP A 41 3.77 -23.64 -13.22
CA ASP A 41 4.16 -22.52 -14.08
C ASP A 41 5.67 -22.22 -13.93
N GLU A 42 6.43 -22.33 -15.02
CA GLU A 42 7.88 -22.09 -15.04
C GLU A 42 8.24 -20.64 -14.68
N GLU A 43 7.36 -19.66 -14.93
CA GLU A 43 7.58 -18.24 -14.60
C GLU A 43 7.62 -18.01 -13.08
N TYR A 44 6.89 -18.83 -12.32
CA TYR A 44 6.77 -18.75 -10.86
C TYR A 44 7.41 -19.95 -10.16
N ALA A 45 8.37 -20.61 -10.81
CA ALA A 45 9.14 -21.69 -10.22
C ALA A 45 9.90 -21.20 -8.97
N ARG A 46 10.04 -22.09 -7.98
CA ARG A 46 10.83 -21.80 -6.77
C ARG A 46 12.30 -21.62 -7.15
N PRO A 47 12.97 -20.52 -6.74
CA PRO A 47 14.39 -20.36 -6.99
C PRO A 47 15.22 -21.30 -6.10
N ASP A 48 16.36 -21.77 -6.61
CA ASP A 48 17.28 -22.68 -5.89
C ASP A 48 17.76 -22.08 -4.56
N LYS A 49 17.98 -20.77 -4.53
CA LYS A 49 18.26 -19.97 -3.34
C LYS A 49 17.29 -18.79 -3.31
N LEU A 50 16.65 -18.59 -2.16
CA LEU A 50 15.82 -17.40 -1.95
C LEU A 50 16.68 -16.14 -2.01
N PRO A 51 16.24 -15.07 -2.69
CA PRO A 51 16.92 -13.77 -2.67
C PRO A 51 17.08 -13.25 -1.24
N GLU A 52 18.21 -12.59 -0.97
CA GLU A 52 18.47 -12.00 0.36
C GLU A 52 17.58 -10.78 0.63
N ASP A 53 17.20 -10.06 -0.43
CA ASP A 53 16.27 -8.94 -0.39
C ASP A 53 14.90 -9.40 -0.89
N VAL A 54 13.88 -9.25 -0.04
CA VAL A 54 12.50 -9.66 -0.34
C VAL A 54 11.90 -8.85 -1.48
N ASP A 55 12.33 -7.60 -1.65
CA ASP A 55 11.84 -6.69 -2.70
C ASP A 55 12.39 -7.06 -4.09
N THR A 56 13.27 -8.06 -4.16
CA THR A 56 13.79 -8.63 -5.42
C THR A 56 13.25 -10.03 -5.70
N ASP A 57 12.40 -10.58 -4.82
CA ASP A 57 11.85 -11.92 -4.95
C ASP A 57 10.70 -11.96 -5.96
N HIS A 58 11.06 -12.18 -7.24
CA HIS A 58 10.11 -12.22 -8.36
C HIS A 58 8.91 -13.13 -8.11
N ARG A 59 9.14 -14.33 -7.54
CA ARG A 59 8.06 -15.28 -7.29
C ARG A 59 7.09 -14.75 -6.25
N LEU A 60 7.57 -14.11 -5.18
CA LEU A 60 6.70 -13.46 -4.20
C LEU A 60 5.92 -12.29 -4.79
N ILE A 61 6.62 -11.44 -5.54
CA ILE A 61 6.07 -10.18 -6.07
C ILE A 61 4.94 -10.46 -7.07
N PHE A 62 5.17 -11.38 -8.02
CA PHE A 62 4.24 -11.63 -9.11
C PHE A 62 3.39 -12.89 -8.91
N GLY A 63 3.82 -13.85 -8.10
CA GLY A 63 3.06 -15.08 -7.86
C GLY A 63 1.79 -14.86 -7.04
N LEU A 64 1.74 -13.83 -6.18
CA LEU A 64 0.56 -13.59 -5.34
C LEU A 64 -0.73 -13.42 -6.15
N VAL A 65 -0.70 -12.70 -7.28
CA VAL A 65 -1.89 -12.47 -8.11
C VAL A 65 -2.33 -13.69 -8.91
N GLN A 66 -1.42 -14.62 -9.16
CA GLN A 66 -1.69 -15.88 -9.88
C GLN A 66 -2.15 -17.00 -8.94
N ALA A 67 -1.90 -16.85 -7.65
CA ALA A 67 -2.24 -17.81 -6.63
C ALA A 67 -3.76 -18.01 -6.50
N THR A 68 -4.16 -19.18 -6.02
CA THR A 68 -5.57 -19.47 -5.74
C THR A 68 -6.08 -18.76 -4.48
N PRO A 69 -7.41 -18.60 -4.31
CA PRO A 69 -7.98 -18.04 -3.09
C PRO A 69 -7.61 -18.79 -1.80
N GLN A 70 -7.29 -20.09 -1.88
CA GLN A 70 -6.84 -20.85 -0.71
C GLN A 70 -5.41 -20.47 -0.32
N THR A 71 -4.55 -20.27 -1.30
CA THR A 71 -3.18 -19.80 -1.10
C THR A 71 -3.17 -18.40 -0.52
N TRP A 72 -4.02 -17.48 -1.02
CA TRP A 72 -4.20 -16.18 -0.39
C TRP A 72 -4.60 -16.29 1.08
N ARG A 73 -5.56 -17.16 1.42
CA ARG A 73 -5.94 -17.38 2.84
C ARG A 73 -4.77 -17.80 3.70
N ASN A 74 -3.95 -18.74 3.21
CA ASN A 74 -2.81 -19.25 3.95
C ASN A 74 -1.73 -18.17 4.12
N CYS A 75 -1.39 -17.44 3.05
CA CYS A 75 -0.43 -16.34 3.08
C CYS A 75 -0.83 -15.23 4.04
N PHE A 76 -2.08 -14.75 3.95
CA PHE A 76 -2.55 -13.66 4.80
C PHE A 76 -2.76 -14.08 6.26
N ALA A 77 -2.97 -15.37 6.56
CA ALA A 77 -3.10 -15.88 7.93
C ALA A 77 -1.84 -15.68 8.79
N LEU A 78 -0.68 -15.43 8.16
CA LEU A 78 0.60 -15.22 8.84
C LEU A 78 0.73 -13.83 9.50
N PHE A 79 -0.13 -12.88 9.13
CA PHE A 79 -0.03 -11.50 9.58
C PHE A 79 -1.04 -11.14 10.68
N PRO A 80 -0.73 -10.12 11.51
CA PRO A 80 -1.75 -9.45 12.31
C PRO A 80 -2.88 -8.94 11.42
N ARG A 81 -4.15 -9.05 11.88
CA ARG A 81 -5.34 -8.64 11.10
C ARG A 81 -5.43 -9.26 9.69
N GLY A 82 -4.79 -10.42 9.49
CA GLY A 82 -4.71 -11.09 8.20
C GLY A 82 -6.07 -11.37 7.54
N LYS A 83 -7.11 -11.67 8.33
CA LYS A 83 -8.47 -11.89 7.82
C LYS A 83 -9.05 -10.65 7.17
N GLU A 84 -8.88 -9.48 7.79
CA GLU A 84 -9.36 -8.21 7.25
C GLU A 84 -8.57 -7.78 6.01
N MET A 85 -7.24 -7.98 6.03
CA MET A 85 -6.39 -7.69 4.86
C MET A 85 -6.75 -8.60 3.68
N LEU A 86 -6.96 -9.90 3.92
CA LEU A 86 -7.41 -10.84 2.90
C LEU A 86 -8.75 -10.44 2.29
N ALA A 87 -9.70 -9.99 3.12
CA ALA A 87 -11.02 -9.58 2.63
C ALA A 87 -10.89 -8.40 1.64
N ARG A 88 -10.00 -7.44 1.93
CA ARG A 88 -9.70 -6.32 1.03
C ARG A 88 -9.02 -6.78 -0.25
N PHE A 89 -7.95 -7.58 -0.13
CA PHE A 89 -7.26 -8.11 -1.30
C PHE A 89 -8.19 -8.95 -2.20
N SER A 90 -9.03 -9.79 -1.60
CA SER A 90 -10.02 -10.58 -2.35
C SER A 90 -11.05 -9.70 -3.06
N SER A 91 -11.49 -8.61 -2.44
CA SER A 91 -12.39 -7.63 -3.09
C SER A 91 -11.71 -6.97 -4.28
N PHE A 92 -10.44 -6.55 -4.15
CA PHE A 92 -9.64 -6.03 -5.28
C PHE A 92 -9.58 -7.00 -6.47
N MET A 93 -9.30 -8.28 -6.20
CA MET A 93 -9.17 -9.29 -7.25
C MET A 93 -10.48 -9.59 -8.00
N ASN A 94 -11.64 -9.31 -7.40
CA ASN A 94 -12.94 -9.73 -7.96
C ASN A 94 -13.85 -8.58 -8.40
N GLU A 95 -13.56 -7.34 -8.02
CA GLU A 95 -14.43 -6.19 -8.27
C GLU A 95 -13.78 -5.20 -9.24
N ASP A 96 -14.47 -4.89 -10.35
CA ASP A 96 -14.17 -3.72 -11.18
C ASP A 96 -15.15 -2.60 -10.80
N ILE A 97 -14.60 -1.42 -10.50
CA ILE A 97 -15.37 -0.26 -10.05
C ILE A 97 -15.08 0.88 -11.02
N ARG A 98 -16.13 1.57 -11.46
CA ARG A 98 -15.99 2.81 -12.23
C ARG A 98 -16.83 3.88 -11.56
N LEU A 99 -16.18 5.00 -11.25
CA LEU A 99 -16.85 6.15 -10.65
C LEU A 99 -17.10 7.21 -11.72
N SER A 100 -18.29 7.79 -11.68
CA SER A 100 -18.55 9.07 -12.35
C SER A 100 -17.79 10.20 -11.66
N GLU A 101 -17.58 11.32 -12.37
CA GLU A 101 -16.95 12.52 -11.78
C GLU A 101 -17.69 12.99 -10.51
N ALA A 102 -19.03 12.96 -10.52
CA ALA A 102 -19.82 13.36 -9.37
C ALA A 102 -19.54 12.48 -8.13
N GLN A 103 -19.42 11.16 -8.33
CA GLN A 103 -19.06 10.24 -7.25
C GLN A 103 -17.61 10.46 -6.79
N ALA A 104 -16.69 10.69 -7.71
CA ALA A 104 -15.30 10.96 -7.38
C ALA A 104 -15.14 12.27 -6.58
N ARG A 105 -15.84 13.33 -6.95
CA ARG A 105 -15.86 14.60 -6.18
C ARG A 105 -16.46 14.41 -4.79
N ALA A 106 -17.53 13.62 -4.66
CA ALA A 106 -18.12 13.33 -3.36
C ALA A 106 -17.13 12.56 -2.45
N LEU A 107 -16.46 11.54 -2.98
CA LEU A 107 -15.40 10.82 -2.26
C LEU A 107 -14.20 11.72 -1.96
N LEU A 108 -13.87 12.68 -2.81
CA LEU A 108 -12.80 13.63 -2.54
C LEU A 108 -13.13 14.55 -1.36
N GLN A 109 -14.38 15.01 -1.23
CA GLN A 109 -14.82 15.75 -0.05
C GLN A 109 -14.74 14.89 1.22
N GLU A 110 -15.15 13.62 1.12
CA GLU A 110 -15.02 12.67 2.22
C GLU A 110 -13.56 12.44 2.62
N LEU A 111 -12.66 12.27 1.64
CA LEU A 111 -11.22 12.14 1.85
C LEU A 111 -10.66 13.35 2.60
N GLY A 112 -11.02 14.57 2.17
CA GLY A 112 -10.61 15.80 2.83
C GLY A 112 -11.05 15.87 4.29
N ALA A 113 -12.32 15.52 4.56
CA ALA A 113 -12.83 15.44 5.92
C ALA A 113 -12.08 14.40 6.77
N HIS A 114 -11.71 13.24 6.21
CA HIS A 114 -10.91 12.24 6.93
C HIS A 114 -9.49 12.76 7.25
N ILE A 115 -8.85 13.45 6.30
CA ILE A 115 -7.52 14.05 6.48
C ILE A 115 -7.53 15.14 7.56
N ASP A 116 -8.49 16.06 7.48
CA ASP A 116 -8.64 17.14 8.47
C ASP A 116 -8.88 16.58 9.89
N ASN A 117 -9.66 15.51 10.00
CA ASN A 117 -9.95 14.84 11.27
C ASN A 117 -8.80 13.97 11.79
N ALA A 118 -7.90 13.52 10.92
CA ALA A 118 -6.75 12.72 11.31
C ALA A 118 -5.68 13.54 12.06
N GLY A 119 -5.72 14.87 11.96
CA GLY A 119 -4.75 15.75 12.62
C GLY A 119 -3.35 15.62 12.02
N LEU A 120 -3.28 15.30 10.73
CA LEU A 120 -2.02 15.24 9.99
C LEU A 120 -1.41 16.64 9.89
N ASN A 121 -0.09 16.74 10.07
CA ASN A 121 0.62 18.01 9.97
C ASN A 121 0.79 18.40 8.50
N LEU A 122 -0.26 18.95 7.90
CA LEU A 122 -0.17 19.61 6.61
C LEU A 122 0.61 20.91 6.77
N HIS A 123 1.63 21.14 5.95
CA HIS A 123 2.38 22.40 5.96
C HIS A 123 1.48 23.61 5.69
N GLU A 124 0.48 23.44 4.84
CA GLU A 124 -0.52 24.45 4.50
C GLU A 124 -1.93 23.84 4.47
N PRO A 125 -2.97 24.60 4.85
CA PRO A 125 -4.35 24.15 4.70
C PRO A 125 -4.70 23.89 3.23
N VAL A 126 -5.37 22.77 2.96
CA VAL A 126 -5.81 22.38 1.62
C VAL A 126 -7.28 22.75 1.44
N ASP A 127 -7.61 23.52 0.38
CA ASP A 127 -9.01 23.75 0.00
C ASP A 127 -9.53 22.57 -0.83
N TRP A 128 -10.20 21.64 -0.16
CA TRP A 128 -10.80 20.47 -0.79
C TRP A 128 -11.92 20.80 -1.79
N THR A 129 -12.42 22.05 -1.81
CA THR A 129 -13.45 22.50 -2.75
C THR A 129 -12.88 23.09 -4.04
N ASP A 130 -11.63 23.57 -4.01
CA ASP A 130 -10.90 24.03 -5.20
C ASP A 130 -10.28 22.85 -5.94
N VAL A 131 -11.07 22.26 -6.86
CA VAL A 131 -10.72 21.02 -7.54
C VAL A 131 -10.42 21.25 -9.02
N THR A 132 -9.19 20.99 -9.41
CA THR A 132 -8.76 20.99 -10.82
C THR A 132 -8.83 19.57 -11.39
N LEU A 133 -9.55 19.38 -12.50
CA LEU A 133 -9.57 18.09 -13.20
C LEU A 133 -8.42 18.02 -14.20
N VAL A 134 -7.73 16.89 -14.25
CA VAL A 134 -6.60 16.68 -15.15
C VAL A 134 -6.72 15.34 -15.85
N ASP A 135 -6.69 15.33 -17.19
CA ASP A 135 -6.43 14.09 -17.93
C ASP A 135 -4.94 13.76 -17.81
N ARG A 136 -4.62 12.62 -17.19
CA ARG A 136 -3.22 12.21 -16.99
C ARG A 136 -2.47 11.97 -18.30
N HIS A 137 -3.18 11.71 -19.40
CA HIS A 137 -2.61 11.44 -20.71
C HIS A 137 -2.52 12.70 -21.59
N ALA A 138 -3.06 13.83 -21.13
CA ALA A 138 -2.93 15.09 -21.84
C ALA A 138 -1.48 15.64 -21.71
N PRO A 139 -0.97 16.35 -22.74
CA PRO A 139 0.40 16.88 -22.73
C PRO A 139 0.74 17.78 -21.52
N ASP A 140 -0.23 18.55 -21.05
CA ASP A 140 -0.14 19.43 -19.87
C ASP A 140 -0.41 18.68 -18.56
N GLY A 141 -1.13 17.57 -18.61
CA GLY A 141 -1.47 16.75 -17.44
C GLY A 141 -0.23 16.22 -16.72
N SER A 142 0.74 15.68 -17.45
CA SER A 142 1.99 15.19 -16.83
C SER A 142 2.75 16.29 -16.09
N GLN A 143 2.77 17.51 -16.62
CA GLN A 143 3.43 18.65 -15.99
C GLN A 143 2.71 19.08 -14.71
N ALA A 144 1.38 19.13 -14.73
CA ALA A 144 0.57 19.46 -13.55
C ALA A 144 0.80 18.43 -12.43
N LEU A 145 0.78 17.14 -12.75
CA LEU A 145 0.99 16.06 -11.77
C LEU A 145 2.40 16.03 -11.20
N SER A 146 3.43 16.42 -11.97
CA SER A 146 4.82 16.45 -11.46
C SER A 146 5.09 17.51 -10.38
N ARG A 147 4.18 18.48 -10.22
CA ARG A 147 4.27 19.56 -9.25
C ARG A 147 3.36 19.37 -8.03
N ALA A 148 2.54 18.32 -8.06
CA ALA A 148 1.55 18.05 -7.03
C ALA A 148 2.02 16.88 -6.16
N GLY A 149 1.75 16.95 -4.85
CA GLY A 149 2.07 15.88 -3.90
C GLY A 149 1.03 14.77 -3.95
N ARG A 150 1.45 13.52 -3.77
CA ARG A 150 0.52 12.39 -3.64
C ARG A 150 -0.09 12.34 -2.24
N ILE A 151 -1.31 11.83 -2.11
CA ILE A 151 -1.90 11.56 -0.78
C ILE A 151 -1.03 10.58 0.03
N ALA A 152 -0.33 9.65 -0.65
CA ALA A 152 0.58 8.71 0.00
C ALA A 152 1.70 9.41 0.82
N GLU A 153 2.14 10.60 0.39
CA GLU A 153 3.19 11.37 1.06
C GLU A 153 2.75 11.85 2.45
N LEU A 154 1.43 11.94 2.71
CA LEU A 154 0.89 12.27 4.03
C LEU A 154 1.13 11.17 5.08
N PHE A 155 1.46 9.96 4.64
CA PHE A 155 1.76 8.82 5.51
C PHE A 155 3.25 8.52 5.58
N GLU A 156 4.09 9.30 4.92
CA GLU A 156 5.53 9.23 5.12
C GLU A 156 5.83 9.80 6.51
N ASP A 157 5.99 8.91 7.48
CA ASP A 157 6.45 9.27 8.82
C ASP A 157 7.81 9.97 8.71
N ASP A 158 8.07 10.89 9.64
CA ASP A 158 9.43 11.42 9.82
C ASP A 158 10.39 10.23 9.97
N LEU A 159 11.45 10.20 9.16
CA LEU A 159 12.51 9.18 9.19
C LEU A 159 13.10 8.96 10.59
N PHE A 160 12.86 9.90 11.52
CA PHE A 160 13.30 9.86 12.91
C PHE A 160 12.24 9.39 13.91
N THR A 161 11.01 9.09 13.48
CA THR A 161 9.95 8.56 14.36
C THR A 161 10.26 7.11 14.72
N GLU A 162 10.48 6.85 16.01
CA GLU A 162 10.77 5.51 16.51
C GLU A 162 9.47 4.73 16.72
N ASN A 163 9.22 3.71 15.90
CA ASN A 163 8.14 2.75 16.17
C ASN A 163 8.43 2.01 17.48
N THR A 164 7.40 1.87 18.30
CA THR A 164 7.41 1.05 19.50
C THR A 164 7.52 -0.44 19.14
N LEU A 165 7.95 -1.27 20.09
CA LEU A 165 8.02 -2.73 19.90
C LEU A 165 6.66 -3.35 19.52
N GLU A 166 5.56 -2.76 20.00
CA GLU A 166 4.19 -3.21 19.71
C GLU A 166 3.77 -2.95 18.26
N GLU A 167 4.36 -1.93 17.62
CA GLU A 167 4.07 -1.54 16.23
C GLU A 167 4.91 -2.32 15.21
N LEU A 168 5.98 -3.00 15.64
CA LEU A 168 6.89 -3.70 14.74
C LEU A 168 6.23 -4.78 13.87
N PRO A 169 5.30 -5.62 14.38
CA PRO A 169 4.62 -6.60 13.53
C PRO A 169 3.77 -5.94 12.43
N ALA A 170 3.13 -4.81 12.73
CA ALA A 170 2.36 -4.05 11.74
C ALA A 170 3.28 -3.43 10.68
N LEU A 171 4.40 -2.83 11.11
CA LEU A 171 5.41 -2.29 10.21
C LEU A 171 6.00 -3.38 9.31
N ALA A 172 6.40 -4.52 9.88
CA ALA A 172 6.94 -5.64 9.11
C ALA A 172 5.95 -6.12 8.05
N ALA A 173 4.66 -6.29 8.40
CA ALA A 173 3.64 -6.73 7.45
C ALA A 173 3.45 -5.72 6.31
N ARG A 174 3.47 -4.41 6.61
CA ARG A 174 3.42 -3.35 5.59
C ARG A 174 4.61 -3.40 4.65
N LEU A 175 5.83 -3.57 5.19
CA LEU A 175 7.05 -3.69 4.40
C LEU A 175 7.00 -4.93 3.49
N PHE A 176 6.73 -6.11 4.07
CA PHE A 176 6.68 -7.37 3.33
C PHE A 176 5.66 -7.37 2.18
N LEU A 177 4.50 -6.75 2.39
CA LEU A 177 3.43 -6.68 1.40
C LEU A 177 3.60 -5.52 0.41
N THR A 178 4.68 -4.74 0.49
CA THR A 178 4.84 -3.55 -0.37
C THR A 178 4.94 -3.93 -1.83
N GLU A 179 5.97 -4.68 -2.23
CA GLU A 179 6.18 -5.03 -3.63
C GLU A 179 5.09 -5.96 -4.21
N PRO A 180 4.64 -7.02 -3.52
CA PRO A 180 3.57 -7.87 -4.05
C PRO A 180 2.28 -7.13 -4.36
N LEU A 181 1.88 -6.18 -3.50
CA LEU A 181 0.64 -5.41 -3.71
C LEU A 181 0.85 -4.25 -4.68
N TYR A 182 2.04 -3.64 -4.72
CA TYR A 182 2.38 -2.61 -5.69
C TYR A 182 2.38 -3.17 -7.12
N ALA A 183 3.00 -4.33 -7.32
CA ALA A 183 2.99 -5.04 -8.60
C ALA A 183 1.58 -5.46 -9.00
N ALA A 184 0.79 -6.02 -8.07
CA ALA A 184 -0.60 -6.39 -8.30
C ALA A 184 -1.48 -5.21 -8.78
N ALA A 185 -1.18 -4.00 -8.29
CA ALA A 185 -1.88 -2.77 -8.64
C ALA A 185 -1.33 -2.06 -9.88
N GLY A 186 -0.42 -2.67 -10.65
CA GLY A 186 0.16 -2.03 -11.83
C GLY A 186 1.05 -0.84 -11.50
N ASN A 187 1.83 -0.94 -10.41
CA ASN A 187 2.77 0.06 -9.91
C ASN A 187 2.09 1.25 -9.20
N PHE A 188 1.12 0.95 -8.33
CA PHE A 188 0.39 1.93 -7.51
C PHE A 188 0.35 1.48 -6.04
N TYR A 189 0.59 2.40 -5.11
CA TYR A 189 0.65 2.09 -3.67
C TYR A 189 -0.75 2.05 -3.02
N GLU A 190 -1.78 2.52 -3.71
CA GLU A 190 -3.14 2.63 -3.18
C GLU A 190 -3.72 1.27 -2.73
N LEU A 191 -3.40 0.19 -3.45
CA LEU A 191 -3.77 -1.16 -3.03
C LEU A 191 -3.03 -1.58 -1.75
N ARG A 192 -1.71 -1.35 -1.70
CA ARG A 192 -0.86 -1.66 -0.55
C ARG A 192 -1.37 -0.95 0.71
N ASP A 193 -1.59 0.36 0.61
CA ASP A 193 -2.04 1.20 1.71
C ASP A 193 -3.43 0.78 2.19
N TRP A 194 -4.35 0.48 1.25
CA TRP A 194 -5.68 0.01 1.63
C TRP A 194 -5.69 -1.39 2.22
N VAL A 195 -5.03 -2.38 1.61
CA VAL A 195 -5.00 -3.74 2.15
C VAL A 195 -4.41 -3.77 3.54
N THR A 196 -3.35 -2.99 3.79
CA THR A 196 -2.68 -2.91 5.09
C THR A 196 -3.29 -1.91 6.07
N GLY A 197 -4.25 -1.10 5.63
CA GLY A 197 -4.98 -0.13 6.46
C GLY A 197 -5.54 -0.65 7.80
N PRO A 198 -6.01 -1.91 7.95
CA PRO A 198 -6.44 -2.46 9.23
C PRO A 198 -5.35 -2.51 10.32
N LEU A 199 -4.08 -2.38 9.94
CA LEU A 199 -2.93 -2.31 10.85
C LEU A 199 -2.71 -0.89 11.40
N LEU A 200 -3.31 0.11 10.78
CA LEU A 200 -3.22 1.51 11.18
C LEU A 200 -4.33 1.85 12.18
N ASN A 201 -4.24 3.06 12.75
CA ASN A 201 -5.37 3.58 13.51
C ASN A 201 -6.59 3.81 12.59
N PRO A 202 -7.83 3.79 13.13
CA PRO A 202 -9.04 3.87 12.31
C PRO A 202 -9.18 5.13 11.45
N ARG A 203 -8.53 6.25 11.83
CA ARG A 203 -8.59 7.50 11.05
C ARG A 203 -7.74 7.37 9.78
N LEU A 204 -6.52 6.84 9.91
CA LEU A 204 -5.66 6.59 8.75
C LEU A 204 -6.25 5.50 7.84
N ASP A 205 -6.86 4.47 8.40
CA ASP A 205 -7.55 3.43 7.62
C ASP A 205 -8.66 4.00 6.73
N ALA A 206 -9.39 5.01 7.22
CA ALA A 206 -10.44 5.69 6.45
C ALA A 206 -9.86 6.49 5.27
N ILE A 207 -8.72 7.15 5.46
CA ILE A 207 -8.00 7.85 4.38
C ILE A 207 -7.54 6.84 3.33
N CYS A 208 -6.83 5.77 3.73
CA CYS A 208 -6.36 4.72 2.81
C CYS A 208 -7.52 4.10 2.00
N ARG A 209 -8.65 3.82 2.66
CA ARG A 209 -9.85 3.28 2.01
C ARG A 209 -10.43 4.22 0.96
N THR A 210 -10.59 5.50 1.30
CA THR A 210 -11.20 6.49 0.41
C THR A 210 -10.29 6.76 -0.78
N THR A 211 -8.98 6.86 -0.56
CA THR A 211 -7.97 6.96 -1.63
C THR A 211 -8.01 5.75 -2.57
N TYR A 212 -8.09 4.52 -2.03
CA TYR A 212 -8.24 3.32 -2.84
C TYR A 212 -9.54 3.31 -3.66
N GLN A 213 -10.67 3.74 -3.08
CA GLN A 213 -11.95 3.80 -3.81
C GLN A 213 -11.90 4.77 -4.99
N LEU A 214 -11.28 5.94 -4.80
CA LEU A 214 -11.01 6.88 -5.88
C LEU A 214 -10.15 6.23 -6.96
N TRP A 215 -9.00 5.67 -6.57
CA TRP A 215 -8.03 5.05 -7.47
C TRP A 215 -8.63 3.90 -8.27
N ARG A 216 -9.27 2.95 -7.59
CA ARG A 216 -9.94 1.81 -8.21
C ARG A 216 -11.04 2.27 -9.16
N GLY A 217 -11.74 3.36 -8.80
CA GLY A 217 -12.75 4.02 -9.61
C GLY A 217 -12.24 4.76 -10.86
N GLY A 218 -10.92 4.86 -11.05
CA GLY A 218 -10.27 5.52 -12.19
C GLY A 218 -9.82 6.97 -11.93
N TRP A 219 -9.81 7.40 -10.67
CA TRP A 219 -9.52 8.78 -10.25
C TRP A 219 -8.37 8.83 -9.25
N GLN A 220 -7.45 9.77 -9.38
CA GLN A 220 -6.31 9.88 -8.46
C GLN A 220 -6.21 11.29 -7.89
N PRO A 221 -6.34 11.47 -6.56
CA PRO A 221 -6.20 12.77 -5.92
C PRO A 221 -4.72 13.15 -5.70
N PHE A 222 -4.39 14.41 -5.93
CA PHE A 222 -3.08 15.02 -5.64
C PHE A 222 -3.26 16.36 -4.94
N LEU A 223 -2.36 16.69 -4.03
CA LEU A 223 -2.30 17.96 -3.31
C LEU A 223 -1.57 19.00 -4.16
N ALA A 224 -2.22 20.14 -4.41
CA ALA A 224 -1.63 21.29 -5.09
C ALA A 224 -1.53 22.48 -4.13
N ASP A 225 -0.75 23.51 -4.49
CA ASP A 225 -0.45 24.67 -3.64
C ASP A 225 -1.67 25.38 -3.01
N ARG A 226 -2.87 25.28 -3.61
CA ARG A 226 -4.10 25.95 -3.11
C ARG A 226 -5.34 25.08 -3.09
N GLY A 227 -5.22 23.80 -3.42
CA GLY A 227 -6.38 22.93 -3.60
C GLY A 227 -5.98 21.54 -4.00
N VAL A 228 -6.84 20.88 -4.78
CA VAL A 228 -6.66 19.47 -5.12
C VAL A 228 -6.76 19.25 -6.62
N ILE A 229 -5.84 18.47 -7.16
CA ILE A 229 -5.97 17.92 -8.50
C ILE A 229 -6.67 16.58 -8.40
N LEU A 230 -7.69 16.38 -9.22
CA LEU A 230 -8.35 15.09 -9.40
C LEU A 230 -8.05 14.59 -10.82
N ALA A 231 -7.05 13.72 -10.91
CA ALA A 231 -6.59 13.16 -12.18
C ALA A 231 -7.46 11.99 -12.62
N TYR A 232 -7.73 11.88 -13.92
CA TYR A 232 -8.45 10.75 -14.52
C TYR A 232 -7.66 10.10 -15.65
N GLY A 233 -8.15 8.96 -16.14
CA GLY A 233 -7.54 8.20 -17.23
C GLY A 233 -6.63 7.06 -16.77
N HIS A 234 -6.54 6.79 -15.46
CA HIS A 234 -5.89 5.58 -14.98
C HIS A 234 -6.85 4.39 -15.13
N ARG A 235 -6.38 3.31 -15.75
CA ARG A 235 -7.05 2.00 -15.68
C ARG A 235 -6.24 1.14 -14.70
N PRO A 236 -6.79 0.84 -13.51
CA PRO A 236 -6.26 -0.21 -12.65
C PRO A 236 -6.63 -1.60 -13.19
#